data_AF-A0AAP8LEI7-F1
#
_entry.id   AF-A0AAP8LEI7-F1
#
_cell.length_a   1.000
_cell.length_b   1.000
_cell.length_c   1.000
_cell.angle_alpha   90.00
_cell.angle_beta   90.00
_cell.angle_gamma   90.00
#
_symmetry.space_group_name_H-M   'P 1'
#
loop_
_entity.id
_entity.type
_entity.pdbx_description
1 polymer ?
#
loop_
_entity_poly.entity_id
_entity_poly.type
_entity_poly.pdbx_seq_one_letter_code
_entity_poly.pdbx_strand_id
1 'polypeptide(L)'
;MALTDKQEMFCREYLIDLNATQAAIRAGYSAKTANRTASENLSKPDIKLRIAELKAQRNDLVGINAEYVLNRLIEIDQMDVLDILLQNGELKPIKDWPKVWRTTLSGMDVVEMVSADSAALLKKIKWPDKVKNLELLGRHVSVQAFKDNVKNEVTGADGGPVRTEITNLTPEQAAEAYRKMMG
;
A
#
# COMPACT_ATOMS: atom_id res chain seq x y z
N MET A 1 9.27 -25.82 -7.07
CA MET A 1 8.72 -26.87 -7.98
C MET A 1 7.80 -26.19 -8.98
N ALA A 2 7.37 -26.86 -10.06
CA ALA A 2 6.36 -26.29 -10.95
C ALA A 2 4.98 -26.26 -10.25
N LEU A 3 4.25 -25.15 -10.31
CA LEU A 3 2.89 -25.07 -9.78
C LEU A 3 1.96 -25.98 -10.57
N THR A 4 1.02 -26.61 -9.88
CA THR A 4 -0.09 -27.33 -10.55
C THR A 4 -1.10 -26.33 -11.13
N ASP A 5 -1.88 -26.75 -12.13
CA ASP A 5 -2.90 -25.89 -12.77
C ASP A 5 -3.90 -25.30 -11.76
N LYS A 6 -4.31 -26.07 -10.75
CA LYS A 6 -5.19 -25.57 -9.68
C LYS A 6 -4.52 -24.54 -8.78
N GLN A 7 -3.21 -24.64 -8.56
CA GLN A 7 -2.46 -23.65 -7.79
C GLN A 7 -2.22 -22.38 -8.59
N GLU A 8 -1.93 -22.49 -9.89
CA GLU A 8 -1.84 -21.33 -10.80
C GLU A 8 -3.19 -20.61 -10.89
N MET A 9 -4.30 -21.35 -11.04
CA MET A 9 -5.64 -20.77 -11.04
C MET A 9 -5.95 -20.08 -9.72
N PHE A 10 -5.62 -20.71 -8.58
CA PHE A 10 -5.75 -20.09 -7.27
C PHE A 10 -5.02 -18.74 -7.18
N CYS A 11 -3.78 -18.65 -7.69
CA CYS A 11 -3.01 -17.41 -7.68
C CYS A 11 -3.71 -16.29 -8.47
N ARG A 12 -4.26 -16.61 -9.64
CA ARG A 12 -5.00 -15.65 -10.50
C ARG A 12 -6.29 -15.19 -9.83
N GLU A 13 -7.08 -16.13 -9.34
CA GLU A 13 -8.36 -15.88 -8.69
C GLU A 13 -8.20 -15.08 -7.38
N TYR A 14 -7.10 -15.31 -6.65
CA TYR A 14 -6.80 -14.57 -5.42
C TYR A 14 -6.55 -13.10 -5.70
N LEU A 15 -5.98 -12.74 -6.85
CA LEU A 15 -5.70 -11.35 -7.17
C LEU A 15 -6.91 -10.52 -7.58
N ILE A 16 -8.08 -11.14 -7.74
CA ILE A 16 -9.31 -10.43 -8.09
C ILE A 16 -9.81 -9.61 -6.89
N ASP A 17 -9.88 -10.22 -5.71
CA ASP A 17 -10.51 -9.66 -4.51
C ASP A 17 -9.71 -9.88 -3.22
N LEU A 18 -8.53 -10.52 -3.31
CA LEU A 18 -7.70 -10.92 -2.17
C LEU A 18 -8.44 -11.80 -1.15
N ASN A 19 -9.49 -12.51 -1.61
CA ASN A 19 -10.24 -13.46 -0.79
C ASN A 19 -9.75 -14.89 -1.07
N ALA A 20 -8.96 -15.43 -0.15
CA ALA A 20 -8.32 -16.72 -0.32
C ALA A 20 -9.33 -17.88 -0.41
N THR A 21 -10.38 -17.86 0.41
CA THR A 21 -11.42 -18.90 0.40
C THR A 21 -12.19 -18.91 -0.92
N GLN A 22 -12.60 -17.73 -1.40
CA GLN A 22 -13.31 -17.62 -2.69
C GLN A 22 -12.39 -17.98 -3.86
N ALA A 23 -11.12 -17.59 -3.81
CA ALA A 23 -10.15 -17.99 -4.82
C ALA A 23 -9.97 -19.51 -4.91
N ALA A 24 -9.96 -20.21 -3.77
CA ALA A 24 -9.92 -21.67 -3.75
C ALA A 24 -11.19 -22.29 -4.37
N ILE A 25 -12.37 -21.74 -4.10
CA ILE A 25 -13.62 -22.22 -4.71
C ILE A 25 -13.58 -22.03 -6.23
N ARG A 26 -13.23 -20.81 -6.71
CA ARG A 26 -13.13 -20.49 -8.14
C ARG A 26 -12.06 -21.31 -8.87
N ALA A 27 -10.96 -21.63 -8.18
CA ALA A 27 -9.91 -22.52 -8.70
C ALA A 27 -10.27 -24.02 -8.71
N GLY A 28 -11.49 -24.39 -8.33
CA GLY A 28 -11.98 -25.76 -8.41
C GLY A 28 -11.54 -26.66 -7.25
N TYR A 29 -11.25 -26.09 -6.08
CA TYR A 29 -11.13 -26.84 -4.83
C TYR A 29 -12.52 -27.07 -4.21
N SER A 30 -12.63 -28.09 -3.37
CA SER A 30 -13.88 -28.43 -2.69
C SER A 30 -14.33 -27.27 -1.78
N ALA A 31 -15.54 -26.76 -2.02
CA ALA A 31 -16.13 -25.67 -1.25
C ALA A 31 -16.18 -25.96 0.26
N LYS A 32 -16.43 -27.23 0.64
CA LYS A 32 -16.48 -27.66 2.04
C LYS A 32 -15.15 -27.46 2.78
N THR A 33 -14.04 -27.50 2.06
CA THR A 33 -12.67 -27.44 2.61
C THR A 33 -11.85 -26.28 2.05
N ALA A 34 -12.49 -25.34 1.36
CA ALA A 34 -11.83 -24.27 0.64
C ALA A 34 -11.03 -23.37 1.58
N ASN A 35 -11.53 -23.07 2.77
CA ASN A 35 -10.83 -22.26 3.77
C ASN A 35 -9.48 -22.89 4.18
N ARG A 36 -9.49 -24.18 4.57
CA ARG A 36 -8.27 -24.90 4.95
C ARG A 36 -7.28 -24.98 3.78
N THR A 37 -7.78 -25.28 2.58
CA THR A 37 -6.94 -25.38 1.38
C THR A 37 -6.34 -24.03 0.99
N ALA A 38 -7.11 -22.95 1.13
CA ALA A 38 -6.64 -21.59 0.89
C ALA A 38 -5.53 -21.20 1.85
N SER A 39 -5.69 -21.49 3.15
CA SER A 39 -4.66 -21.26 4.17
C SER A 39 -3.37 -22.04 3.87
N GLU A 40 -3.51 -23.32 3.50
CA GLU A 40 -2.38 -24.16 3.10
C GLU A 40 -1.71 -23.64 1.81
N ASN A 41 -2.48 -23.22 0.81
CA ASN A 41 -1.92 -22.66 -0.41
C ASN A 41 -1.16 -21.35 -0.13
N LEU A 42 -1.69 -20.49 0.73
CA LEU A 42 -1.01 -19.26 1.12
C LEU A 42 0.22 -19.50 1.99
N SER A 43 0.40 -20.67 2.61
CA SER A 43 1.62 -20.99 3.37
C SER A 43 2.77 -21.46 2.48
N LYS A 44 2.46 -22.05 1.31
CA LYS A 44 3.45 -22.60 0.37
C LYS A 44 4.32 -21.50 -0.27
N PRO A 45 5.67 -21.59 -0.19
CA PRO A 45 6.58 -20.59 -0.77
C PRO A 45 6.39 -20.38 -2.28
N ASP A 46 6.24 -21.46 -3.06
CA ASP A 46 6.05 -21.39 -4.52
C ASP A 46 4.80 -20.58 -4.91
N ILE A 47 3.71 -20.71 -4.15
CA ILE A 47 2.47 -19.96 -4.37
C ILE A 47 2.62 -18.50 -3.95
N LYS A 48 3.28 -18.23 -2.83
CA LYS A 48 3.59 -16.84 -2.40
C LYS A 48 4.42 -16.11 -3.45
N LEU A 49 5.45 -16.77 -3.97
CA LEU A 49 6.29 -16.24 -5.05
C LEU A 49 5.46 -15.95 -6.29
N ARG A 50 4.62 -16.89 -6.72
CA ARG A 50 3.77 -16.71 -7.90
C ARG A 50 2.78 -15.55 -7.76
N ILE A 51 2.16 -15.40 -6.58
CA ILE A 51 1.29 -14.26 -6.29
C ILE A 51 2.07 -12.95 -6.35
N ALA A 52 3.31 -12.92 -5.83
CA ALA A 52 4.17 -11.74 -5.89
C ALA A 52 4.53 -11.37 -7.34
N GLU A 53 4.88 -12.34 -8.18
CA GLU A 53 5.13 -12.14 -9.61
C GLU A 53 3.90 -11.57 -10.33
N LEU A 54 2.72 -12.16 -10.13
CA LEU A 54 1.49 -11.69 -10.77
C LEU A 54 1.11 -10.27 -10.30
N LYS A 55 1.37 -9.93 -9.02
CA LYS A 55 1.22 -8.56 -8.52
C LYS A 55 2.19 -7.61 -9.21
N ALA A 56 3.46 -7.99 -9.36
CA ALA A 56 4.46 -7.19 -10.06
C ALA A 56 4.05 -6.97 -11.53
N GLN A 57 3.66 -8.02 -12.24
CA GLN A 57 3.18 -7.93 -13.63
C GLN A 57 1.96 -7.01 -13.77
N ARG A 58 0.97 -7.10 -12.87
CA ARG A 58 -0.16 -6.17 -12.88
C ARG A 58 0.30 -4.72 -12.68
N ASN A 59 1.21 -4.50 -11.74
CA ASN A 59 1.75 -3.18 -11.46
C ASN A 59 2.50 -2.62 -12.67
N ASP A 60 3.27 -3.45 -13.38
CA ASP A 60 3.99 -3.06 -14.59
C ASP A 60 3.03 -2.71 -15.73
N LEU A 61 1.93 -3.48 -15.89
CA LEU A 61 0.91 -3.20 -16.90
C LEU A 61 0.14 -1.91 -16.65
N VAL A 62 -0.19 -1.61 -15.38
CA VAL A 62 -0.98 -0.42 -15.02
C VAL A 62 -0.07 0.80 -14.79
N GLY A 63 1.22 0.58 -14.53
CA GLY A 63 2.20 1.62 -14.23
C GLY A 63 2.00 2.31 -12.87
N ILE A 64 1.13 1.78 -12.01
CA ILE A 64 0.86 2.31 -10.67
C ILE A 64 1.57 1.43 -9.65
N ASN A 65 2.86 1.67 -9.48
CA ASN A 65 3.71 0.98 -8.52
C ASN A 65 4.25 1.95 -7.45
N ALA A 66 5.09 1.46 -6.54
CA ALA A 66 5.68 2.29 -5.49
C ALA A 66 6.51 3.46 -6.04
N GLU A 67 7.17 3.26 -7.18
CA GLU A 67 7.93 4.30 -7.87
C GLU A 67 7.01 5.39 -8.45
N TYR A 68 5.90 5.01 -9.07
CA TYR A 68 4.88 5.96 -9.54
C TYR A 68 4.38 6.87 -8.40
N VAL A 69 4.05 6.28 -7.24
CA VAL A 69 3.61 7.05 -6.06
C VAL A 69 4.72 7.99 -5.58
N LEU A 70 5.95 7.50 -5.51
CA LEU A 70 7.11 8.29 -5.08
C LEU A 70 7.34 9.49 -6.02
N ASN A 71 7.34 9.25 -7.33
CA ASN A 71 7.51 10.29 -8.34
C ASN A 71 6.38 11.32 -8.27
N ARG A 72 5.12 10.89 -8.08
CA ARG A 72 4.00 11.83 -7.88
C ARG A 72 4.18 12.70 -6.64
N LEU A 73 4.67 12.14 -5.53
CA LEU A 73 4.94 12.93 -4.33
C LEU A 73 6.11 13.91 -4.54
N ILE A 74 7.17 13.51 -5.26
CA ILE A 74 8.28 14.40 -5.63
C ILE A 74 7.80 15.57 -6.51
N GLU A 75 6.96 15.29 -7.51
CA GLU A 75 6.38 16.33 -8.37
C GLU A 75 5.64 17.39 -7.55
N ILE A 76 4.87 16.97 -6.53
CA ILE A 76 4.12 17.87 -5.64
C ILE A 76 5.06 18.71 -4.76
N ASP A 77 6.11 18.09 -4.24
CA ASP A 77 7.10 18.77 -3.41
C ASP A 77 7.82 19.88 -4.18
N GLN A 78 8.18 19.59 -5.43
CA GLN A 78 8.93 20.48 -6.32
C GLN A 78 8.08 21.60 -6.95
N MET A 79 6.76 21.62 -6.75
CA MET A 79 5.90 22.69 -7.30
C MET A 79 6.35 24.07 -6.81
N ASP A 80 6.64 24.99 -7.73
CA ASP A 80 6.99 26.38 -7.43
C ASP A 80 5.86 27.32 -7.86
N VAL A 81 5.40 28.20 -6.97
CA VAL A 81 4.30 29.11 -7.27
C VAL A 81 4.65 30.05 -8.44
N LEU A 82 5.95 30.32 -8.65
CA LEU A 82 6.43 31.12 -9.79
C LEU A 82 6.11 30.46 -11.15
N ASP A 83 5.87 29.15 -11.19
CA ASP A 83 5.45 28.45 -12.40
C ASP A 83 4.13 29.00 -12.95
N ILE A 84 3.26 29.51 -12.08
CA ILE A 84 1.89 29.93 -12.42
C ILE A 84 1.65 31.43 -12.23
N LEU A 85 2.67 32.21 -11.85
CA LEU A 85 2.57 33.67 -11.69
C LEU A 85 3.27 34.43 -12.82
N LEU A 86 2.64 35.51 -13.27
CA LEU A 86 3.23 36.55 -14.11
C LEU A 86 4.18 37.42 -13.27
N GLN A 87 5.05 38.21 -13.92
CA GLN A 87 6.00 39.09 -13.23
C GLN A 87 5.34 40.14 -12.32
N ASN A 88 4.10 40.53 -12.64
CA ASN A 88 3.30 41.45 -11.84
C ASN A 88 2.57 40.77 -10.65
N GLY A 89 2.75 39.46 -10.44
CA GLY A 89 2.11 38.69 -9.38
C GLY A 89 0.70 38.18 -9.72
N GLU A 90 0.18 38.45 -10.91
CA GLU A 90 -1.09 37.87 -11.36
C GLU A 90 -0.94 36.41 -11.78
N LEU A 91 -2.02 35.62 -11.69
CA LEU A 91 -2.02 34.25 -12.18
C LEU A 91 -1.93 34.22 -13.71
N LYS A 92 -1.04 33.39 -14.24
CA LYS A 92 -1.03 33.02 -15.67
C LYS A 92 -2.39 32.40 -16.06
N PRO A 93 -2.79 32.46 -17.34
CA PRO A 93 -3.90 31.66 -17.84
C PRO A 93 -3.70 30.16 -17.55
N ILE A 94 -4.77 29.45 -17.15
CA ILE A 94 -4.70 28.03 -16.73
C ILE A 94 -4.09 27.12 -17.82
N LYS A 95 -4.30 27.44 -19.10
CA LYS A 95 -3.70 26.72 -20.24
C LYS A 95 -2.17 26.73 -20.22
N ASP A 96 -1.57 27.75 -19.60
CA ASP A 96 -0.13 27.96 -19.51
C ASP A 96 0.45 27.34 -18.23
N TRP A 97 -0.40 26.74 -17.38
CA TRP A 97 0.04 26.09 -16.16
C TRP A 97 0.64 24.71 -16.47
N PRO A 98 1.76 24.33 -15.82
CA PRO A 98 2.26 22.97 -15.88
C PRO A 98 1.18 21.96 -15.46
N LYS A 99 1.26 20.73 -15.99
CA LYS A 99 0.27 19.68 -15.72
C LYS A 99 0.13 19.41 -14.21
N VAL A 100 1.24 19.36 -13.48
CA VAL A 100 1.26 19.12 -12.03
C VAL A 100 0.38 20.11 -11.25
N TRP A 101 0.41 21.38 -11.64
CA TRP A 101 -0.42 22.44 -11.08
C TRP A 101 -1.90 22.24 -11.39
N ARG A 102 -2.25 21.74 -12.59
CA ARG A 102 -3.65 21.48 -12.97
C ARG A 102 -4.25 20.26 -12.30
N THR A 103 -3.45 19.24 -11.99
CA THR A 103 -3.95 17.96 -11.47
C THR A 103 -3.83 17.82 -9.95
N THR A 104 -3.23 18.77 -9.25
CA THR A 104 -2.86 18.59 -7.83
C THR A 104 -3.33 19.72 -6.89
N LEU A 105 -4.17 20.64 -7.36
CA LEU A 105 -4.77 21.65 -6.47
C LEU A 105 -5.66 20.96 -5.43
N SER A 106 -5.62 21.46 -4.20
CA SER A 106 -6.55 21.02 -3.14
C SER A 106 -7.92 21.69 -3.25
N GLY A 107 -8.03 22.76 -4.03
CA GLY A 107 -9.28 23.49 -4.28
C GLY A 107 -9.03 24.83 -4.98
N MET A 108 -10.07 25.34 -5.63
CA MET A 108 -10.08 26.68 -6.23
C MET A 108 -11.47 27.28 -6.05
N ASP A 109 -11.56 28.38 -5.32
CA ASP A 109 -12.80 29.14 -5.18
C ASP A 109 -12.76 30.32 -6.15
N VAL A 110 -13.82 30.46 -6.95
CA VAL A 110 -14.01 31.61 -7.85
C VAL A 110 -15.18 32.40 -7.32
N VAL A 111 -14.91 33.60 -6.84
CA VAL A 111 -15.91 34.53 -6.30
C VAL A 111 -16.06 35.67 -7.29
N GLU A 112 -17.25 35.80 -7.84
CA GLU A 112 -17.61 36.97 -8.65
C GLU A 112 -18.09 38.09 -7.73
N MET A 113 -17.41 39.22 -7.78
CA MET A 113 -17.73 40.41 -7.01
C MET A 113 -18.29 41.45 -7.97
N VAL A 114 -19.59 41.71 -7.86
CA VAL A 114 -20.26 42.71 -8.68
C VAL A 114 -20.36 44.00 -7.87
N SER A 115 -19.79 45.08 -8.40
CA SER A 115 -19.98 46.45 -7.93
C SER A 115 -20.81 47.23 -8.95
N ALA A 116 -21.37 48.39 -8.54
CA ALA A 116 -22.26 49.19 -9.38
C ALA A 116 -21.66 49.56 -10.76
N ASP A 117 -20.33 49.70 -10.84
CA ASP A 117 -19.63 50.15 -12.05
C ASP A 117 -18.63 49.12 -12.61
N SER A 118 -18.41 47.98 -11.94
CA SER A 118 -17.48 46.95 -12.41
C SER A 118 -17.73 45.57 -11.80
N ALA A 119 -17.45 44.51 -12.56
CA ALA A 119 -17.39 43.14 -12.06
C ALA A 119 -15.93 42.70 -11.95
N ALA A 120 -15.55 42.12 -10.81
CA ALA A 120 -14.23 41.57 -10.56
C ALA A 120 -14.33 40.08 -10.18
N LEU A 121 -13.44 39.25 -10.73
CA LEU A 121 -13.34 37.83 -10.37
C LEU A 121 -12.19 37.63 -9.38
N LEU A 122 -12.52 37.29 -8.13
CA LEU A 122 -11.54 36.89 -7.12
C LEU A 122 -11.33 35.37 -7.17
N LYS A 123 -10.08 34.95 -7.38
CA LYS A 123 -9.70 33.53 -7.42
C LYS A 123 -8.86 33.20 -6.19
N LYS A 124 -9.36 32.31 -5.33
CA LYS A 124 -8.64 31.78 -4.18
C LYS A 124 -8.19 30.36 -4.48
N ILE A 125 -6.88 30.11 -4.45
CA ILE A 125 -6.31 28.79 -4.70
C ILE A 125 -5.90 28.16 -3.37
N LYS A 126 -6.28 26.89 -3.15
CA LYS A 126 -5.81 26.09 -2.03
C LYS A 126 -4.68 25.18 -2.48
N TRP A 127 -3.50 25.43 -1.93
CA TRP A 127 -2.28 24.67 -2.22
C TRP A 127 -2.34 23.25 -1.65
N PRO A 128 -1.66 22.27 -2.30
CA PRO A 128 -1.42 20.98 -1.69
C PRO A 128 -0.61 21.15 -0.39
N ASP A 129 -0.93 20.32 0.60
CA ASP A 129 -0.21 20.30 1.88
C ASP A 129 1.19 19.69 1.68
N LYS A 130 2.20 20.56 1.54
CA LYS A 130 3.60 20.14 1.36
C LYS A 130 4.18 19.42 2.57
N VAL A 131 3.72 19.73 3.78
CA VAL A 131 4.20 19.06 5.00
C VAL A 131 3.69 17.62 5.01
N LYS A 132 2.40 17.43 4.72
CA LYS A 132 1.84 16.07 4.59
C LYS A 132 2.51 15.30 3.46
N ASN A 133 2.83 15.97 2.35
CA ASN A 133 3.54 15.38 1.22
C ASN A 133 4.95 14.87 1.63
N LEU A 134 5.72 15.68 2.36
CA LEU A 134 7.03 15.28 2.90
C LEU A 134 6.91 14.12 3.91
N GLU A 135 5.87 14.10 4.73
CA GLU A 135 5.59 12.98 5.63
C GLU A 135 5.38 11.69 4.83
N LEU A 136 4.53 11.73 3.79
CA LEU A 136 4.26 10.58 2.92
C LEU A 136 5.51 10.12 2.15
N LEU A 137 6.34 11.06 1.68
CA LEU A 137 7.64 10.77 1.07
C LEU A 137 8.54 10.01 2.05
N GLY A 138 8.69 10.51 3.28
CA GLY A 138 9.54 9.86 4.27
C GLY A 138 8.99 8.52 4.78
N ARG A 139 7.68 8.29 4.74
CA ARG A 139 7.04 7.01 5.08
C ARG A 139 7.07 5.99 3.94
N HIS A 140 7.46 6.38 2.73
CA HIS A 140 7.54 5.46 1.59
C HIS A 140 8.49 4.30 1.89
N VAL A 141 8.12 3.09 1.41
CA VAL A 141 8.81 1.83 1.72
C VAL A 141 10.29 1.81 1.35
N SER A 142 10.71 2.61 0.36
CA SER A 142 12.11 2.73 -0.06
C SER A 142 12.85 3.87 0.64
N VAL A 143 12.15 4.93 1.06
CA VAL A 143 12.76 6.11 1.70
C VAL A 143 12.96 5.88 3.19
N GLN A 144 11.92 5.42 3.89
CA GLN A 144 11.93 5.09 5.34
C GLN A 144 12.63 6.12 6.24
N ALA A 145 12.50 7.42 5.93
CA ALA A 145 13.09 8.51 6.71
C ALA A 145 12.43 8.68 8.08
N PHE A 146 11.16 8.27 8.20
CA PHE A 146 10.44 8.20 9.46
C PHE A 146 10.30 6.74 9.87
N LYS A 147 11.07 6.32 10.89
CA LYS A 147 10.88 5.03 11.53
C LYS A 147 10.04 5.23 12.79
N ASP A 148 8.84 4.68 12.77
CA ASP A 148 8.13 4.44 14.03
C ASP A 148 8.99 3.41 14.79
N ASN A 149 9.40 3.75 16.01
CA ASN A 149 10.29 2.92 16.83
C ASN A 149 9.50 1.72 17.36
N VAL A 150 9.09 0.82 16.46
CA VAL A 150 8.33 -0.39 16.80
C VAL A 150 9.31 -1.41 17.35
N LYS A 151 9.59 -1.32 18.65
CA LYS A 151 10.24 -2.39 19.39
C LYS A 151 9.23 -3.52 19.57
N ASN A 152 9.29 -4.54 18.72
CA ASN A 152 8.63 -5.81 18.99
C ASN A 152 9.45 -6.56 20.03
N GLU A 153 9.18 -6.30 21.31
CA GLU A 153 9.75 -7.06 22.42
C GLU A 153 8.86 -8.28 22.68
N VAL A 154 9.46 -9.48 22.64
CA VAL A 154 8.77 -10.71 23.06
C VAL A 154 8.88 -10.80 24.57
N THR A 155 7.76 -10.63 25.26
CA THR A 155 7.68 -10.74 26.72
C THR A 155 6.88 -11.98 27.13
N GLY A 156 7.14 -12.46 28.34
CA GLY A 156 6.33 -13.48 29.00
C GLY A 156 4.98 -12.89 29.48
N ALA A 157 4.19 -13.71 30.18
CA ALA A 157 2.94 -13.26 30.78
C ALA A 157 3.14 -11.96 31.59
N ASP A 158 2.22 -11.02 31.42
CA ASP A 158 2.20 -9.72 32.11
C ASP A 158 3.46 -8.86 31.89
N GLY A 159 4.16 -9.04 30.76
CA GLY A 159 5.38 -8.29 30.45
C GLY A 159 6.62 -8.78 31.19
N GLY A 160 6.52 -9.92 31.89
CA GLY A 160 7.65 -10.53 32.58
C GLY A 160 8.68 -11.17 31.64
N PRO A 161 9.79 -11.70 32.19
CA PRO A 161 10.79 -12.43 31.41
C PRO A 161 10.16 -13.62 30.69
N VAL A 162 10.61 -13.89 29.45
CA VAL A 162 10.25 -15.12 28.74
C VAL A 162 10.75 -16.31 29.55
N ARG A 163 9.82 -17.13 30.06
CA ARG A 163 10.18 -18.36 30.77
C ARG A 163 10.58 -19.42 29.75
N THR A 164 11.85 -19.81 29.77
CA THR A 164 12.36 -20.94 28.99
C THR A 164 12.58 -22.13 29.92
N GLU A 165 11.81 -23.20 29.75
CA GLU A 165 12.09 -24.48 30.41
C GLU A 165 12.93 -25.34 29.47
N ILE A 166 14.19 -25.59 29.84
CA ILE A 166 15.04 -26.57 29.14
C ILE A 166 14.62 -27.95 29.66
N THR A 167 13.80 -28.64 28.87
CA THR A 167 13.42 -30.02 29.14
C THR A 167 14.34 -30.96 28.37
N ASN A 168 15.15 -31.76 29.10
CA ASN A 168 15.95 -32.84 28.51
C ASN A 168 15.02 -34.02 28.20
N LEU A 169 14.27 -33.89 27.10
CA LEU A 169 13.40 -34.95 26.61
C LEU A 169 14.20 -35.87 25.69
N THR A 170 14.01 -37.18 25.86
CA THR A 170 14.44 -38.14 24.85
C THR A 170 13.62 -37.92 23.56
N PRO A 171 14.13 -38.35 22.39
CA PRO A 171 13.41 -38.17 21.11
C PRO A 171 11.98 -38.70 21.12
N GLU A 172 11.73 -39.82 21.83
CA GLU A 172 10.40 -40.41 21.97
C GLU A 172 9.46 -39.54 22.83
N GLN A 173 9.95 -39.04 23.96
CA GLN A 173 9.19 -38.16 24.86
C GLN A 173 8.89 -36.81 24.21
N ALA A 174 9.81 -36.27 23.40
CA ALA A 174 9.58 -35.06 22.63
C ALA A 174 8.49 -35.27 21.56
N ALA A 175 8.52 -36.41 20.85
CA ALA A 175 7.53 -36.76 19.84
C ALA A 175 6.12 -37.01 20.43
N GLU A 176 6.05 -37.52 21.66
CA GLU A 176 4.79 -37.71 22.38
C GLU A 176 4.23 -36.38 22.93
N ALA A 177 5.08 -35.54 23.52
CA ALA A 177 4.70 -34.21 23.97
C ALA A 177 4.20 -33.32 22.81
N TYR A 178 4.88 -33.38 21.66
CA TYR A 178 4.46 -32.68 20.45
C TYR A 178 3.11 -33.18 19.93
N ARG A 179 2.89 -34.50 19.90
CA ARG A 179 1.59 -35.09 19.54
C ARG A 179 0.48 -34.60 20.47
N LYS A 180 0.75 -34.55 21.78
CA LYS A 180 -0.23 -34.10 22.78
C LYS A 180 -0.54 -32.60 22.71
N MET A 181 0.42 -31.77 22.29
CA MET A 181 0.21 -30.33 22.07
C MET A 181 -0.58 -30.04 20.79
N MET A 182 -0.46 -30.88 19.76
CA MET A 182 -1.07 -30.64 18.45
C MET A 182 -2.51 -31.14 18.31
N GLY A 183 -3.02 -31.88 19.31
CA GLY A 183 -4.38 -32.42 19.33
C GLY A 183 -4.54 -33.71 18.54
#